data_AF-A0A4Y2BAV0-F1
#
_entry.id   AF-A0A4Y2BAV0-F1
#
_cell.length_a   1.000
_cell.length_b   1.000
_cell.length_c   1.000
_cell.angle_alpha   90.00
_cell.angle_beta   90.00
_cell.angle_gamma   90.00
#
_symmetry.space_group_name_H-M   'P 1'
#
loop_
_entity.id
_entity.type
_entity.pdbx_description
1 polymer ?
#
loop_
_entity_poly.entity_id
_entity_poly.type
_entity_poly.pdbx_seq_one_letter_code
_entity_poly.pdbx_strand_id
1 'polypeptide(L)'
;MTFIGFKTKYGGHSKFHRNLRQYAHQVLEDLCNCNNKEDLDKGINSIHLKIVEICKRSYRLKKQEIKKPPTWWTQDLAIMKKRVGAFRRRAQRAPTDLRQAHALFTQEKEHSTEDT
;
A
#
# COMPACT_ATOMS: atom_id res chain seq x y z
N MET A 1 2.30 16.44 -6.66
CA MET A 1 1.55 16.34 -5.39
C MET A 1 2.46 15.64 -4.41
N THR A 2 2.72 16.29 -3.29
CA THR A 2 3.52 15.74 -2.20
C THR A 2 2.60 15.62 -0.98
N PHE A 3 2.77 14.57 -0.20
CA PHE A 3 2.12 14.45 1.10
C PHE A 3 3.18 14.35 2.18
N ILE A 4 2.84 14.75 3.39
CA ILE A 4 3.73 14.61 4.55
C ILE A 4 3.42 13.26 5.18
N GLY A 5 4.42 12.38 5.21
CA GLY A 5 4.35 11.08 5.87
C GLY A 5 5.32 10.99 7.05
N PHE A 6 5.00 10.16 8.05
CA PHE A 6 5.95 9.81 9.10
C PHE A 6 6.99 8.82 8.57
N LYS A 7 8.27 9.07 8.85
CA LYS A 7 9.37 8.16 8.50
C LYS A 7 9.46 7.04 9.55
N THR A 8 8.77 5.94 9.32
CA THR A 8 8.72 4.78 10.24
C THR A 8 9.84 3.75 9.97
N LYS A 9 10.32 3.65 8.73
CA LYS A 9 11.30 2.61 8.30
C LYS A 9 12.62 2.60 9.07
N TYR A 10 13.05 3.71 9.68
CA TYR A 10 14.42 3.86 10.19
C TYR A 10 14.49 4.16 11.70
N GLY A 11 13.47 3.75 12.47
CA GLY A 11 13.48 3.86 13.94
C GLY A 11 12.43 4.79 14.51
N GLY A 12 12.52 5.06 15.82
CA GLY A 12 11.52 5.83 16.58
C GLY A 12 10.42 4.97 17.21
N HIS A 13 10.32 3.68 16.85
CA HIS A 13 9.33 2.75 17.41
C HIS A 13 9.47 2.57 18.91
N SER A 14 10.69 2.43 19.46
CA SER A 14 10.90 2.33 20.91
C SER A 14 10.40 3.56 21.65
N LYS A 15 10.69 4.76 21.12
CA LYS A 15 10.21 6.04 21.66
C LYS A 15 8.69 6.14 21.58
N PHE A 16 8.10 5.74 20.46
CA PHE A 16 6.65 5.66 20.28
C PHE A 16 6.02 4.72 21.32
N HIS A 17 6.49 3.48 21.43
CA HIS A 17 5.97 2.49 22.36
C HIS A 17 6.07 2.96 23.81
N ARG A 18 7.20 3.56 24.20
CA ARG A 18 7.39 4.10 25.56
C ARG A 18 6.37 5.19 25.86
N ASN A 19 6.24 6.19 24.98
CA ASN A 19 5.32 7.30 25.18
C ASN A 19 3.85 6.85 25.12
N LEU A 20 3.53 5.91 24.23
CA LEU A 20 2.18 5.35 24.12
C LEU A 20 1.80 4.55 25.37
N ARG A 21 2.70 3.70 25.89
CA ARG A 21 2.43 2.94 27.13
C ARG A 21 2.16 3.84 28.32
N GLN A 22 2.90 4.95 28.44
CA GLN A 22 2.67 5.95 29.49
C GLN A 22 1.28 6.58 29.39
N TYR A 23 0.82 6.87 28.17
CA TYR A 23 -0.50 7.47 27.95
C TYR A 23 -1.64 6.45 28.06
N ALA A 24 -1.41 5.18 27.73
CA ALA A 24 -2.44 4.16 27.65
C ALA A 24 -3.22 3.96 28.96
N HIS A 25 -2.56 4.02 30.11
CA HIS A 25 -3.22 3.85 31.41
C HIS A 25 -4.22 4.97 31.68
N GLN A 26 -3.82 6.22 31.45
CA GLN A 26 -4.69 7.38 31.61
C GLN A 26 -5.91 7.31 30.68
N VAL A 27 -5.72 6.89 29.44
CA VAL A 27 -6.82 6.74 28.47
C VAL A 27 -7.84 5.70 28.91
N LEU A 28 -7.40 4.57 29.44
CA LEU A 28 -8.30 3.52 29.91
C LEU A 28 -9.16 4.00 31.08
N GLU A 29 -8.56 4.76 31.99
CA GLU A 29 -9.27 5.39 33.11
C GLU A 29 -10.28 6.43 32.62
N ASP A 30 -9.86 7.33 31.72
CA ASP A 30 -10.73 8.36 31.13
C ASP A 30 -11.94 7.73 30.44
N LEU A 31 -11.75 6.63 29.69
CA LEU A 31 -12.83 5.91 29.01
C LEU A 31 -13.78 5.19 29.98
N CYS A 32 -13.28 4.68 31.11
CA CYS A 32 -14.13 4.05 32.13
C CYS A 32 -15.01 5.09 32.86
N ASN A 33 -14.55 6.34 32.95
CA ASN A 33 -15.24 7.43 33.62
C ASN A 33 -16.25 8.17 32.72
N CYS A 34 -16.32 7.85 31.43
CA CYS A 34 -17.30 8.44 30.52
C CYS A 34 -18.72 7.94 30.83
N ASN A 35 -19.62 8.86 31.20
CA ASN A 35 -20.99 8.53 31.60
C ASN A 35 -22.05 8.84 30.53
N ASN A 36 -21.67 9.55 29.44
CA ASN A 36 -22.57 9.89 28.35
C ASN A 36 -21.84 9.91 27.00
N LYS A 37 -22.62 9.99 25.92
CA LYS A 37 -22.10 9.97 24.55
C LYS A 37 -21.18 11.16 24.24
N GLU A 38 -21.48 12.34 24.76
CA GLU A 38 -20.71 13.55 24.47
C GLU A 38 -19.32 13.50 25.12
N ASP A 39 -19.22 12.96 26.33
CA ASP A 39 -17.96 12.72 27.01
C ASP A 39 -17.13 11.67 26.28
N LEU A 40 -17.77 10.63 25.75
CA LEU A 40 -17.12 9.62 24.92
C LEU A 40 -16.56 10.22 23.63
N ASP A 41 -17.35 11.03 22.91
CA ASP A 41 -16.90 11.68 21.67
C ASP A 41 -15.73 12.65 21.92
N LYS A 42 -15.76 13.40 23.03
CA LYS A 42 -14.65 14.27 23.46
C LYS A 42 -13.41 13.45 23.84
N GLY A 43 -13.59 12.34 24.55
CA GLY A 43 -12.52 11.42 24.94
C GLY A 43 -11.83 10.83 23.71
N ILE A 44 -12.59 10.33 22.74
CA ILE A 44 -12.07 9.78 21.48
C ILE A 44 -11.27 10.84 20.71
N ASN A 45 -11.80 12.06 20.57
CA ASN A 45 -11.08 13.15 19.90
C ASN A 45 -9.76 13.48 20.62
N SER A 46 -9.77 13.53 21.96
CA SER A 46 -8.59 13.80 22.76
C SER A 46 -7.53 12.71 22.58
N ILE A 47 -7.94 11.45 22.60
CA ILE A 47 -7.07 10.28 22.34
C ILE A 47 -6.45 10.39 20.95
N HIS A 48 -7.26 10.71 19.93
CA HIS A 48 -6.79 10.85 18.56
C HIS A 48 -5.71 11.94 18.44
N LEU A 49 -5.98 13.14 18.99
CA LEU A 49 -5.03 14.25 18.99
C LEU A 49 -3.73 13.87 19.71
N LYS A 50 -3.83 13.15 20.84
CA LYS A 50 -2.67 12.72 21.62
C LYS A 50 -1.84 11.67 20.89
N ILE A 51 -2.47 10.72 20.22
CA ILE A 51 -1.77 9.74 19.37
C ILE A 51 -1.00 10.45 18.26
N VAL A 52 -1.62 11.43 17.59
CA VAL A 52 -0.96 12.24 16.56
C VAL A 52 0.24 13.00 17.13
N GLU A 53 0.10 13.58 18.33
CA GLU A 53 1.20 14.25 19.03
C GLU A 53 2.35 13.28 19.35
N ILE A 54 2.05 12.11 19.90
CA ILE A 54 3.03 11.06 20.21
C ILE A 54 3.75 10.63 18.92
N CYS A 55 3.04 10.48 17.81
CA CYS A 55 3.62 10.19 16.50
C CYS A 55 4.58 11.29 16.03
N LYS A 56 4.19 12.57 16.13
CA LYS A 56 5.06 13.72 15.78
C LYS A 56 6.32 13.79 16.64
N ARG A 57 6.25 13.42 17.92
CA ARG A 57 7.40 13.38 18.84
C ARG A 57 8.32 12.18 18.60
N SER A 58 7.79 11.10 18.04
CA SER A 58 8.49 9.82 17.87
C SER A 58 9.10 9.65 16.49
N TYR A 59 8.42 10.15 15.46
CA TYR A 59 8.82 9.98 14.07
C TYR A 59 9.12 11.32 13.40
N ARG A 60 10.13 11.32 12.52
CA ARG A 60 10.40 12.47 11.66
C ARG A 60 9.36 12.56 10.55
N LEU A 61 8.91 13.77 10.26
CA LEU A 61 8.09 14.05 9.08
C LEU A 61 8.96 14.08 7.83
N LYS A 62 8.47 13.48 6.74
CA LYS A 62 9.11 13.51 5.43
C LYS A 62 8.08 13.88 4.37
N LYS A 63 8.42 14.84 3.51
CA LYS A 63 7.67 15.07 2.27
C LYS A 63 7.92 13.89 1.35
N GLN A 64 6.87 13.16 1.04
CA GLN A 64 6.90 12.04 0.12
C GLN A 64 6.26 12.49 -1.19
N GLU A 65 7.03 12.34 -2.26
CA GLU A 65 6.51 12.54 -3.59
C GLU A 65 5.58 11.38 -3.93
N ILE A 66 4.35 11.72 -4.30
CA ILE A 66 3.46 10.75 -4.93
C ILE A 66 4.05 10.52 -6.30
N LYS A 67 4.56 9.30 -6.54
CA LYS A 67 4.94 8.85 -7.88
C LYS A 67 3.67 8.86 -8.73
N LYS A 68 3.44 9.97 -9.41
CA LYS A 68 2.36 10.05 -10.38
C LYS A 68 2.75 9.17 -11.56
N PRO A 69 1.79 8.41 -12.12
CA PRO A 69 2.01 7.83 -13.43
C PRO A 69 2.42 8.94 -14.40
N PRO A 70 3.35 8.69 -15.35
CA PRO A 70 3.71 9.65 -16.37
C PRO A 70 2.47 10.17 -17.10
N THR A 71 2.52 11.38 -17.66
CA THR A 71 1.36 12.02 -18.32
C THR A 71 0.75 11.17 -19.44
N TRP A 72 1.55 10.35 -20.12
CA TRP A 72 1.10 9.44 -21.17
C TRP A 72 0.44 8.15 -20.64
N TRP A 73 0.53 7.88 -19.34
CA TRP A 73 0.04 6.63 -18.75
C TRP A 73 -1.45 6.71 -18.43
N THR A 74 -2.27 6.10 -19.28
CA THR A 74 -3.73 6.11 -19.18
C THR A 74 -4.26 4.89 -18.41
N GLN A 75 -5.54 4.95 -18.03
CA GLN A 75 -6.24 3.82 -17.43
C GLN A 75 -6.27 2.60 -18.36
N ASP A 76 -6.42 2.82 -19.67
CA ASP A 76 -6.41 1.75 -20.68
C ASP A 76 -5.07 1.03 -20.73
N LEU A 77 -3.95 1.76 -20.65
CA LEU A 77 -2.63 1.16 -20.57
C LEU A 77 -2.44 0.36 -19.27
N ALA A 78 -3.01 0.82 -18.16
CA ALA A 78 -3.00 0.05 -16.91
C ALA A 78 -3.81 -1.26 -17.01
N ILE A 79 -4.97 -1.22 -17.67
CA ILE A 79 -5.80 -2.40 -17.93
C ILE A 79 -5.05 -3.36 -18.87
N MET A 80 -4.48 -2.84 -19.96
CA MET A 80 -3.73 -3.64 -20.92
C MET A 80 -2.51 -4.31 -20.28
N LYS A 81 -1.75 -3.59 -19.46
CA LYS A 81 -0.64 -4.15 -18.68
C LYS A 81 -1.09 -5.30 -17.78
N LYS A 82 -2.23 -5.16 -17.09
CA LYS A 82 -2.80 -6.23 -16.25
C LYS A 82 -3.21 -7.44 -17.09
N ARG A 83 -3.83 -7.23 -18.25
CA ARG A 83 -4.21 -8.29 -19.21
C ARG A 83 -2.98 -9.07 -19.69
N VAL A 84 -1.95 -8.37 -20.18
CA VAL A 84 -0.67 -8.98 -20.61
C VAL A 84 -0.03 -9.77 -19.47
N GLY A 85 0.00 -9.19 -18.27
CA GLY A 85 0.52 -9.89 -17.09
C GLY A 85 -0.26 -11.17 -16.76
N ALA A 86 -1.58 -11.17 -16.94
CA ALA A 86 -2.42 -12.36 -16.74
C ALA A 86 -2.14 -13.43 -17.80
N PHE A 87 -2.00 -13.05 -19.09
CA PHE A 87 -1.61 -13.96 -20.15
C PHE A 87 -0.25 -14.60 -19.88
N ARG A 88 0.76 -13.79 -19.53
CA ARG A 88 2.10 -14.30 -19.17
C ARG A 88 2.04 -15.31 -18.02
N ARG A 89 1.28 -15.01 -16.96
CA ARG A 89 1.10 -15.92 -15.82
C ARG A 89 0.43 -17.24 -16.19
N ARG A 90 -0.51 -17.23 -17.16
CA ARG A 90 -1.16 -18.43 -17.68
C ARG A 90 -0.20 -19.26 -18.52
N ALA A 91 0.52 -18.62 -19.45
CA ALA A 91 1.52 -19.29 -20.27
C ALA A 91 2.61 -19.97 -19.41
N GLN A 92 3.10 -19.29 -18.37
CA GLN A 92 4.09 -19.85 -17.45
C GLN A 92 3.58 -21.02 -16.59
N ARG A 93 2.27 -21.08 -16.32
CA ARG A 93 1.65 -22.16 -15.53
C ARG A 93 1.18 -23.33 -16.37
N ALA A 94 1.09 -23.18 -17.69
CA ALA A 94 0.68 -24.26 -18.58
C ALA A 94 1.62 -25.47 -18.44
N PRO A 95 1.15 -26.72 -18.60
CA PRO A 95 2.01 -27.90 -18.64
C PRO A 95 3.07 -27.78 -19.74
N THR A 96 4.22 -28.42 -19.57
CA THR A 96 5.36 -28.31 -20.50
C THR A 96 4.98 -28.65 -21.94
N ASP A 97 4.15 -29.66 -22.13
CA ASP A 97 3.69 -30.14 -23.44
C ASP A 97 2.85 -29.08 -24.17
N LEU A 98 2.00 -28.35 -23.44
CA LEU A 98 1.19 -27.26 -23.97
C LEU A 98 2.05 -26.02 -24.32
N ARG A 99 3.16 -25.81 -23.60
CA ARG A 99 4.12 -24.74 -23.91
C ARG A 99 4.93 -25.05 -25.16
N GLN A 100 5.35 -26.31 -25.33
CA GLN A 100 6.06 -26.76 -26.54
C GLN A 100 5.16 -26.70 -27.77
N ALA A 101 3.92 -27.17 -27.66
CA ALA A 101 2.93 -27.06 -28.75
C ALA A 101 2.71 -25.59 -29.15
N HIS A 102 2.50 -24.68 -28.19
CA HIS A 102 2.32 -23.26 -28.50
C HIS A 102 3.58 -22.64 -29.15
N ALA A 103 4.79 -23.02 -28.73
CA ALA A 103 6.02 -22.54 -29.34
C ALA A 103 6.14 -22.98 -30.82
N LEU A 104 5.83 -24.24 -31.12
CA LEU A 104 5.81 -24.77 -32.48
C LEU A 104 4.78 -24.06 -33.36
N PHE A 105 3.54 -23.88 -32.87
CA PHE A 105 2.50 -23.14 -33.60
C PHE A 105 2.85 -21.67 -33.85
N THR A 106 3.69 -21.06 -33.00
CA THR A 106 4.12 -19.67 -33.20
C THR A 106 5.21 -19.60 -34.27
N GLN A 107 6.16 -20.55 -34.26
CA GLN A 107 7.20 -20.65 -35.30
C GLN A 107 6.63 -20.97 -36.69
N GLU A 108 5.66 -21.89 -36.78
CA GLU A 108 5.01 -22.23 -38.06
C GLU A 108 4.26 -21.03 -38.67
N LYS A 109 3.65 -20.20 -37.84
CA LYS A 109 2.97 -18.98 -38.30
C LYS A 109 3.95 -17.90 -38.75
N GLU A 110 5.09 -17.75 -38.10
CA GLU A 110 6.14 -16.80 -38.51
C GLU A 110 6.75 -17.23 -39.85
N HIS A 111 7.02 -18.53 -40.05
CA HIS A 111 7.53 -19.06 -41.33
C HIS A 111 6.52 -18.96 -42.48
N SER A 112 5.22 -19.14 -42.20
CA SER A 112 4.17 -19.02 -43.22
C SER A 112 3.91 -17.56 -43.66
N THR A 113 4.38 -16.58 -42.90
CA THR A 113 4.27 -15.15 -43.25
C THR A 113 5.48 -14.58 -43.98
N GLU A 114 6.58 -15.34 -44.11
CA GLU A 114 7.78 -14.95 -44.87
C GLU A 114 7.72 -15.39 -46.35
N ASP A 115 6.82 -16.31 -46.72
CA ASP A 115 6.63 -16.84 -48.08
C ASP A 115 5.50 -16.15 -48.87
N THR A 116 5.16 -14.89 -48.56
CA THR A 116 4.22 -14.05 -49.35
C THR A 116 4.70 -12.62 -49.41
#